data_AF-A0A673JMU9-F1
#
_entry.id   AF-A0A673JMU9-F1
#
_cell.length_a   1.000
_cell.length_b   1.000
_cell.length_c   1.000
_cell.angle_alpha   90.00
_cell.angle_beta   90.00
_cell.angle_gamma   90.00
#
_symmetry.space_group_name_H-M   'P 1'
#
loop_
_entity.id
_entity.type
_entity.pdbx_description
1 polymer ?
#
loop_
_entity_poly.entity_id
_entity_poly.type
_entity_poly.pdbx_seq_one_letter_code
_entity_poly.pdbx_strand_id
1 'polypeptide(L)'
;MARDGAQGVGEIRSPNPIQNTQERGGPPIRSTPTWGRPDGVRFGRVISEISGVKDGARWTLSSARSPACQWCLNRLEIRGRSNAARQAEIDLFDRYINRLDPQTHSESFETASQLEMATSPGRKTKVRTPETQQLLTLEQKWDVAQSVHKQMTEDLKRAKDHSERELDNYKATLEEADIHLAEVKKECCQFDRDICKALRDKKSVTMSAEKVIRYIEDKVRAKENLIEKLYQKNAALLAYKKKLQIQLKQQEEMGEGLTALDFEQLKFGNMKCRKRLDEQNLKHMELKLLAGKTLHVLNSVKEKLQTLTHESDVLSSDIALRMKILVKIEEETKQAEEERNKAEALNRKLRGQLADFHVPHVLQYIKVKESHGQLQKSVKEWERKVEIAEMALKTHTKSWAKLRIAAGARPVPARHAAIDAGLYVF
;
A
#
# COMPACT_ATOMS: atom_id res chain seq x y z
N MET A 1 39.26 -41.59 7.96
CA MET A 1 40.45 -41.35 7.14
C MET A 1 40.65 -39.85 7.05
N ALA A 2 41.85 -39.38 7.44
CA ALA A 2 42.39 -38.01 7.43
C ALA A 2 41.60 -36.92 8.22
N ARG A 3 42.09 -36.30 9.32
CA ARG A 3 43.29 -35.44 9.52
C ARG A 3 43.24 -34.18 8.66
N ASP A 4 43.51 -32.94 9.09
CA ASP A 4 44.13 -32.32 10.26
C ASP A 4 43.69 -30.83 10.31
N GLY A 5 43.62 -30.20 11.50
CA GLY A 5 44.40 -28.99 11.83
C GLY A 5 43.54 -27.72 11.87
N ALA A 6 43.78 -26.67 12.64
CA ALA A 6 44.76 -26.28 13.65
C ALA A 6 44.08 -25.13 14.46
N GLN A 7 44.25 -25.03 15.78
CA GLN A 7 44.98 -23.93 16.47
C GLN A 7 44.84 -22.55 15.78
N GLY A 8 44.27 -21.51 16.38
CA GLY A 8 44.67 -20.89 17.64
C GLY A 8 45.41 -19.57 17.37
N VAL A 9 45.11 -18.52 18.15
CA VAL A 9 45.87 -17.24 18.27
C VAL A 9 45.62 -16.24 17.10
N GLY A 10 45.39 -14.93 17.28
CA GLY A 10 45.78 -14.07 18.39
C GLY A 10 44.96 -12.79 18.54
N GLU A 11 44.79 -12.49 19.82
CA GLU A 11 44.34 -11.26 20.46
C GLU A 11 45.45 -10.20 20.32
N ILE A 12 45.20 -9.11 19.57
CA ILE A 12 46.14 -7.98 19.52
C ILE A 12 45.73 -6.98 20.61
N ARG A 13 46.36 -7.16 21.77
CA ARG A 13 46.50 -6.15 22.82
C ARG A 13 47.32 -4.98 22.27
N SER A 14 46.74 -3.78 22.25
CA SER A 14 47.51 -2.53 22.17
C SER A 14 48.13 -2.24 23.55
N PRO A 15 49.45 -2.04 23.66
CA PRO A 15 50.08 -1.72 24.94
C PRO A 15 50.02 -0.20 25.20
N ASN A 16 49.50 0.18 26.36
CA ASN A 16 49.89 1.41 27.03
C ASN A 16 51.37 1.30 27.44
N PRO A 17 52.12 2.42 27.41
CA PRO A 17 53.16 2.64 28.41
C PRO A 17 53.00 3.99 29.12
N ILE A 18 52.77 3.86 30.43
CA ILE A 18 53.60 4.40 31.53
C ILE A 18 53.95 5.89 31.49
N GLN A 19 53.38 6.55 32.50
CA GLN A 19 53.82 7.79 33.14
C GLN A 19 55.28 7.72 33.62
N ASN A 20 56.08 8.75 33.34
CA ASN A 20 56.68 9.67 34.34
C ASN A 20 57.88 10.39 33.72
N THR A 21 57.88 11.72 33.77
CA THR A 21 58.96 12.50 34.39
C THR A 21 58.67 14.00 34.31
N GLN A 22 58.49 14.59 35.49
CA GLN A 22 59.25 15.75 35.96
C GLN A 22 58.83 17.14 35.46
N GLU A 23 57.88 17.72 36.20
CA GLU A 23 57.70 19.17 36.28
C GLU A 23 58.99 19.86 36.76
N ARG A 24 59.50 20.79 35.96
CA ARG A 24 60.31 21.93 36.42
C ARG A 24 59.84 23.18 35.69
N GLY A 25 59.52 24.21 36.47
CA GLY A 25 59.01 25.48 35.98
C GLY A 25 60.02 26.31 35.19
N GLY A 26 59.46 27.14 34.30
CA GLY A 26 60.10 28.19 33.53
C GLY A 26 59.02 29.11 32.92
N PRO A 27 59.30 30.39 32.65
CA PRO A 27 58.38 31.52 32.86
C PRO A 27 57.37 31.77 31.71
N PRO A 28 56.30 32.57 31.94
CA PRO A 28 55.29 32.82 30.93
C PRO A 28 55.78 33.88 29.93
N ILE A 29 56.04 33.47 28.69
CA ILE A 29 56.27 34.39 27.58
C ILE A 29 54.94 34.66 26.87
N ARG A 30 54.51 35.92 26.97
CA ARG A 30 53.44 36.53 26.20
C ARG A 30 53.77 36.54 24.70
N SER A 31 52.81 36.15 23.86
CA SER A 31 52.43 36.88 22.64
C SER A 31 51.32 36.14 21.88
N THR A 32 50.07 36.44 22.21
CA THR A 32 48.95 36.20 21.28
C THR A 32 48.92 37.31 20.23
N PRO A 33 48.67 37.00 18.94
CA PRO A 33 48.60 38.01 17.88
C PRO A 33 47.36 38.87 18.05
N THR A 34 47.55 40.18 18.10
CA THR A 34 46.49 41.19 18.06
C THR A 34 45.88 41.23 16.65
N TRP A 35 44.76 40.55 16.46
CA TRP A 35 43.86 40.87 15.35
C TRP A 35 43.11 42.15 15.71
N GLY A 36 43.34 43.18 14.89
CA GLY A 36 42.71 44.50 15.02
C GLY A 36 41.19 44.38 15.06
N ARG A 37 40.59 44.94 16.11
CA ARG A 37 39.16 45.23 16.13
C ARG A 37 38.91 46.47 15.27
N PRO A 38 37.85 46.47 14.43
CA PRO A 38 37.38 47.69 13.78
C PRO A 38 36.89 48.68 14.84
N ASP A 39 37.09 49.97 14.58
CA ASP A 39 36.68 51.10 15.39
C ASP A 39 35.16 51.11 15.65
N GLY A 40 34.79 50.47 16.75
CA GLY A 40 33.48 50.62 17.37
C GLY A 40 33.48 51.88 18.23
N VAL A 41 32.80 52.91 17.73
CA VAL A 41 32.46 54.16 18.40
C VAL A 41 32.16 53.93 19.89
N ARG A 42 33.07 54.39 20.76
CA ARG A 42 32.88 54.45 22.22
C ARG A 42 31.82 55.51 22.55
N PHE A 43 30.55 55.15 22.57
CA PHE A 43 29.56 55.85 23.42
C PHE A 43 29.57 55.18 24.79
N GLY A 44 30.43 55.66 25.70
CA GLY A 44 30.53 55.04 27.03
C GLY A 44 31.63 55.57 27.94
N ARG A 45 31.68 56.88 28.17
CA ARG A 45 32.08 57.56 29.44
C ARG A 45 32.38 59.03 29.17
N VAL A 46 31.34 59.86 29.26
CA VAL A 46 31.49 61.26 29.68
C VAL A 46 30.35 61.54 30.65
N ILE A 47 30.49 61.02 31.88
CA ILE A 47 29.82 61.57 33.06
C ILE A 47 30.87 61.59 34.17
N SER A 48 31.74 62.60 34.10
CA SER A 48 32.51 63.13 35.21
C SER A 48 33.17 64.41 34.70
N GLU A 49 32.85 65.53 35.35
CA GLU A 49 33.34 66.90 35.11
C GLU A 49 32.61 67.71 34.01
N ILE A 50 31.40 68.17 34.34
CA ILE A 50 30.94 69.49 33.92
C ILE A 50 30.65 70.28 35.20
N SER A 51 31.68 70.94 35.74
CA SER A 51 31.51 72.12 36.58
C SER A 51 31.99 73.32 35.78
N GLY A 52 31.16 73.77 34.85
CA GLY A 52 31.34 75.02 34.12
C GLY A 52 30.24 75.99 34.50
N VAL A 53 30.58 77.03 35.25
CA VAL A 53 29.67 78.13 35.57
C VAL A 53 29.58 79.05 34.35
N LYS A 54 28.43 79.06 33.66
CA LYS A 54 27.90 80.27 33.02
C LYS A 54 26.39 80.31 33.29
N ASP A 55 25.99 81.41 33.90
CA ASP A 55 24.62 81.82 34.22
C ASP A 55 23.84 80.92 35.20
N GLY A 56 24.28 80.93 36.46
CA GLY A 56 23.35 81.00 37.60
C GLY A 56 22.33 79.86 37.82
N ALA A 57 22.57 78.62 37.41
CA ALA A 57 21.77 77.46 37.87
C ALA A 57 22.62 76.18 37.96
N ARG A 58 22.81 75.66 39.18
CA ARG A 58 23.51 74.40 39.48
C ARG A 58 22.58 73.21 39.22
N TRP A 59 22.74 72.51 38.10
CA TRP A 59 22.11 71.20 37.92
C TRP A 59 22.94 70.14 38.64
N THR A 60 22.45 69.63 39.78
CA THR A 60 23.11 68.56 40.52
C THR A 60 22.94 67.22 39.80
N LEU A 61 23.93 66.33 39.96
CA LEU A 61 24.01 64.94 39.48
C LEU A 61 22.82 64.03 39.86
N SER A 62 21.79 64.55 40.54
CA SER A 62 20.50 63.89 40.74
C SER A 62 19.75 63.69 39.41
N SER A 63 20.01 64.54 38.41
CA SER A 63 19.38 64.47 37.08
C SER A 63 19.65 63.14 36.38
N ALA A 64 20.83 62.52 36.56
CA ALA A 64 21.17 61.24 35.92
C ALA A 64 20.36 60.03 36.43
N ARG A 65 19.64 60.15 37.56
CA ARG A 65 18.65 59.17 38.05
C ARG A 65 17.20 59.61 37.82
N SER A 66 16.98 60.76 37.19
CA SER A 66 15.65 61.12 36.73
C SER A 66 15.23 60.15 35.62
N PRO A 67 14.01 59.59 35.66
CA PRO A 67 13.48 58.75 34.58
C PRO A 67 13.66 59.38 33.19
N ALA A 68 13.65 60.72 33.11
CA ALA A 68 13.87 61.47 31.88
C ALA A 68 15.31 61.33 31.32
N CYS A 69 16.35 61.35 32.17
CA CYS A 69 17.73 61.18 31.73
C CYS A 69 18.06 59.73 31.38
N GLN A 70 17.51 58.77 32.14
CA GLN A 70 17.59 57.35 31.81
C GLN A 70 16.93 57.06 30.45
N TRP A 71 15.79 57.70 30.17
CA TRP A 71 15.10 57.62 28.89
C TRP A 71 15.93 58.20 27.74
N CYS A 72 16.57 59.36 27.94
CA CYS A 72 17.47 59.96 26.95
C CYS A 72 18.71 59.07 26.66
N LEU A 73 19.31 58.47 27.68
CA LEU A 73 20.43 57.54 27.54
C LEU A 73 20.04 56.29 26.75
N ASN A 74 18.92 55.65 27.12
CA ASN A 74 18.39 54.50 26.38
C ASN A 74 18.08 54.86 24.92
N ARG A 75 17.51 56.05 24.66
CA ARG A 75 17.21 56.50 23.29
C ARG A 75 18.47 56.76 22.47
N LEU A 76 19.52 57.30 23.09
CA LEU A 76 20.83 57.47 22.43
C LEU A 76 21.49 56.13 22.14
N GLU A 77 21.41 55.18 23.06
CA GLU A 77 21.96 53.83 22.86
C GLU A 77 21.20 53.08 21.75
N ILE A 78 19.87 53.13 21.73
CA ILE A 78 19.03 52.56 20.66
C ILE A 78 19.38 53.20 19.31
N ARG A 79 19.54 54.53 19.26
CA ARG A 79 19.95 55.23 18.04
C ARG A 79 21.36 54.86 17.61
N GLY A 80 22.29 54.67 18.55
CA GLY A 80 23.64 54.19 18.30
C GLY A 80 23.65 52.79 17.67
N ARG A 81 22.88 51.85 18.24
CA ARG A 81 22.70 50.51 17.68
C ARG A 81 22.07 50.55 16.28
N SER A 82 21.07 51.39 16.08
CA SER A 82 20.42 51.57 14.76
C SER A 82 21.37 52.16 13.72
N ASN A 83 22.20 53.13 14.09
CA ASN A 83 23.22 53.70 13.20
C ASN A 83 24.31 52.67 12.86
N ALA A 84 24.75 51.87 13.84
CA ALA A 84 25.71 50.80 13.59
C ALA A 84 25.16 49.74 12.64
N ALA A 85 23.88 49.36 12.78
CA ALA A 85 23.22 48.44 11.85
C ALA A 85 23.13 49.01 10.43
N ARG A 86 22.80 50.30 10.28
CA ARG A 86 22.81 50.98 8.98
C ARG A 86 24.21 51.03 8.36
N GLN A 87 25.24 51.28 9.18
CA GLN A 87 26.61 51.28 8.67
C GLN A 87 27.04 49.89 8.19
N ALA A 88 26.70 48.83 8.93
CA ALA A 88 26.98 47.46 8.51
C ALA A 88 26.26 47.09 7.19
N GLU A 89 25.04 47.60 7.00
CA GLU A 89 24.28 47.46 5.76
C GLU A 89 24.92 48.24 4.60
N ILE A 90 25.40 49.47 4.84
CA ILE A 90 26.14 50.26 3.83
C ILE A 90 27.42 49.53 3.44
N ASP A 91 28.21 49.07 4.42
CA ASP A 91 29.45 48.33 4.16
C ASP A 91 29.22 47.04 3.35
N LEU A 92 28.09 46.35 3.59
CA LEU A 92 27.68 45.19 2.82
C LEU A 92 27.41 45.56 1.35
N PHE A 93 26.67 46.65 1.11
CA PHE A 93 26.38 47.13 -0.23
C PHE A 93 27.62 47.66 -0.94
N ASP A 94 28.50 48.38 -0.25
CA ASP A 94 29.75 48.85 -0.84
C ASP A 94 30.63 47.68 -1.27
N ARG A 95 30.70 46.59 -0.48
CA ARG A 95 31.42 45.36 -0.90
C ARG A 95 30.80 44.69 -2.12
N TYR A 96 29.48 44.70 -2.20
CA TYR A 96 28.75 44.17 -3.35
C TYR A 96 29.03 45.01 -4.60
N ILE A 97 28.88 46.34 -4.50
CA ILE A 97 29.06 47.29 -5.60
C ILE A 97 30.51 47.33 -6.09
N ASN A 98 31.50 47.38 -5.19
CA ASN A 98 32.92 47.43 -5.56
C ASN A 98 33.41 46.19 -6.33
N ARG A 99 32.61 45.11 -6.35
CA ARG A 99 32.92 43.87 -7.08
C ARG A 99 32.05 43.64 -8.30
N LEU A 100 30.99 44.42 -8.49
CA LEU A 100 30.23 44.43 -9.74
C LEU A 100 31.05 45.20 -10.77
N ASP A 101 31.57 44.49 -11.76
CA ASP A 101 32.28 45.09 -12.89
C ASP A 101 31.31 46.00 -13.68
N PRO A 102 31.67 47.26 -14.01
CA PRO A 102 30.76 48.19 -14.69
C PRO A 102 30.29 47.72 -16.09
N GLN A 103 30.89 46.68 -16.67
CA GLN A 103 30.65 46.26 -18.04
C GLN A 103 29.50 45.25 -18.24
N THR A 104 28.97 44.61 -17.19
CA THR A 104 28.01 43.49 -17.37
C THR A 104 26.53 43.86 -17.29
N HIS A 105 26.16 45.13 -17.09
CA HIS A 105 24.78 45.51 -16.77
C HIS A 105 24.06 46.43 -17.76
N SER A 106 24.62 46.69 -18.94
CA SER A 106 23.95 47.55 -19.94
C SER A 106 22.76 46.88 -20.67
N GLU A 107 22.56 45.56 -20.54
CA GLU A 107 21.64 44.83 -21.44
C GLU A 107 20.26 44.48 -20.84
N SER A 108 20.00 44.70 -19.55
CA SER A 108 18.79 44.17 -18.90
C SER A 108 17.69 45.20 -18.56
N PHE A 109 17.86 46.48 -18.88
CA PHE A 109 16.90 47.54 -18.50
C PHE A 109 16.17 48.26 -19.65
N GLU A 110 16.46 47.94 -20.92
CA GLU A 110 15.88 48.68 -22.05
C GLU A 110 14.47 48.22 -22.48
N THR A 111 13.98 47.06 -22.06
CA THR A 111 12.73 46.48 -22.58
C THR A 111 11.44 47.03 -21.98
N ALA A 112 11.49 47.99 -21.05
CA ALA A 112 10.29 48.48 -20.35
C ALA A 112 9.85 49.92 -20.73
N SER A 113 10.59 50.64 -21.57
CA SER A 113 10.31 52.06 -21.89
C SER A 113 9.65 52.31 -23.26
N GLN A 114 9.25 51.27 -24.01
CA GLN A 114 8.59 51.43 -25.32
C GLN A 114 7.10 51.08 -25.28
N LEU A 115 6.32 51.84 -24.53
CA LEU A 115 4.90 52.03 -24.81
C LEU A 115 4.45 53.30 -24.09
N GLU A 116 3.70 54.16 -24.78
CA GLU A 116 3.15 55.45 -24.31
C GLU A 116 4.00 56.70 -24.62
N MET A 117 3.78 57.28 -25.80
CA MET A 117 3.02 58.54 -25.95
C MET A 117 3.46 59.29 -27.22
N ALA A 118 2.61 59.19 -28.23
CA ALA A 118 2.53 60.15 -29.33
C ALA A 118 1.47 61.20 -28.98
N THR A 119 1.85 62.48 -28.90
CA THR A 119 1.17 63.68 -29.45
C THR A 119 1.79 64.96 -28.89
N SER A 120 1.78 66.01 -29.72
CA SER A 120 2.66 67.18 -29.73
C SER A 120 2.27 68.33 -28.76
N PRO A 121 2.80 69.59 -28.87
CA PRO A 121 3.71 70.15 -27.89
C PRO A 121 3.16 71.41 -27.17
N GLY A 122 3.51 71.59 -25.90
CA GLY A 122 3.08 72.77 -25.15
C GLY A 122 3.94 73.03 -23.92
N ARG A 123 4.85 74.00 -24.06
CA ARG A 123 5.74 74.53 -23.02
C ARG A 123 4.95 75.05 -21.82
N LYS A 124 5.19 74.51 -20.62
CA LYS A 124 5.10 75.21 -19.32
C LYS A 124 5.81 74.39 -18.22
N THR A 125 6.58 75.14 -17.44
CA THR A 125 7.52 74.80 -16.38
C THR A 125 6.97 73.78 -15.37
N LYS A 126 7.67 72.65 -15.18
CA LYS A 126 7.33 71.65 -14.15
C LYS A 126 8.48 71.51 -13.16
N VAL A 127 8.13 71.75 -11.90
CA VAL A 127 8.90 71.59 -10.67
C VAL A 127 9.62 70.25 -10.66
N ARG A 128 10.94 70.28 -10.39
CA ARG A 128 11.79 69.11 -10.25
C ARG A 128 11.39 68.37 -8.95
N THR A 129 10.53 67.38 -9.07
CA THR A 129 10.31 66.37 -8.02
C THR A 129 11.63 65.66 -7.73
N PRO A 130 11.99 65.42 -6.45
CA PRO A 130 13.18 64.64 -6.14
C PRO A 130 12.98 63.23 -6.71
N GLU A 131 13.98 62.74 -7.43
CA GLU A 131 14.07 61.35 -7.89
C GLU A 131 13.69 60.45 -6.72
N THR A 132 12.61 59.70 -6.90
CA THR A 132 12.16 58.72 -5.93
C THR A 132 13.28 57.70 -5.85
N GLN A 133 14.10 57.78 -4.80
CA GLN A 133 15.14 56.80 -4.51
C GLN A 133 14.46 55.43 -4.57
N GLN A 134 14.77 54.65 -5.59
CA GLN A 134 14.29 53.28 -5.71
C GLN A 134 14.92 52.49 -4.57
N LEU A 135 14.18 52.39 -3.46
CA LEU A 135 14.59 51.59 -2.32
C LEU A 135 14.57 50.13 -2.76
N LEU A 136 15.71 49.45 -2.63
CA LEU A 136 15.78 48.00 -2.82
C LEU A 136 14.72 47.32 -1.94
N THR A 137 13.96 46.42 -2.55
CA THR A 137 13.01 45.58 -1.83
C THR A 137 13.75 44.72 -0.81
N LEU A 138 13.06 44.29 0.25
CA LEU A 138 13.67 43.42 1.27
C LEU A 138 14.23 42.12 0.68
N GLU A 139 13.59 41.60 -0.37
CA GLU A 139 14.05 40.43 -1.13
C GLU A 139 15.38 40.72 -1.84
N GLN A 140 15.47 41.81 -2.59
CA GLN A 140 16.72 42.23 -3.24
C GLN A 140 17.85 42.47 -2.23
N LYS A 141 17.56 43.07 -1.07
CA LYS A 141 18.56 43.26 -0.01
C LYS A 141 19.03 41.93 0.59
N TRP A 142 18.12 40.98 0.76
CA TRP A 142 18.46 39.64 1.24
C TRP A 142 19.31 38.87 0.22
N ASP A 143 19.02 38.98 -1.07
CA ASP A 143 19.84 38.38 -2.14
C ASP A 143 21.26 38.94 -2.16
N VAL A 144 21.41 40.27 -2.01
CA VAL A 144 22.70 40.92 -1.89
C VAL A 144 23.44 40.46 -0.63
N ALA A 145 22.75 40.37 0.52
CA ALA A 145 23.35 39.87 1.74
C ALA A 145 23.79 38.40 1.61
N GLN A 146 23.00 37.57 0.96
CA GLN A 146 23.32 36.16 0.74
C GLN A 146 24.49 35.98 -0.21
N SER A 147 24.56 36.77 -1.29
CA SER A 147 25.67 36.71 -2.25
C SER A 147 26.99 37.16 -1.62
N VAL A 148 27.00 38.29 -0.91
CA VAL A 148 28.19 38.76 -0.18
C VAL A 148 28.58 37.78 0.93
N HIS A 149 27.61 37.17 1.64
CA HIS A 149 27.91 36.14 2.63
C HIS A 149 28.59 34.92 1.99
N LYS A 150 28.03 34.36 0.92
CA LYS A 150 28.63 33.23 0.17
C LYS A 150 30.06 33.59 -0.25
N GLN A 151 30.25 34.77 -0.82
CA GLN A 151 31.55 35.23 -1.26
C GLN A 151 32.55 35.42 -0.10
N MET A 152 32.14 36.01 1.01
CA MET A 152 32.98 36.15 2.21
C MET A 152 33.37 34.78 2.77
N THR A 153 32.47 33.79 2.73
CA THR A 153 32.81 32.43 3.16
C THR A 153 33.84 31.78 2.23
N GLU A 154 33.78 32.04 0.92
CA GLU A 154 34.78 31.57 -0.05
C GLU A 154 36.12 32.29 0.09
N ASP A 155 36.13 33.61 0.25
CA ASP A 155 37.34 34.41 0.51
C ASP A 155 38.04 33.92 1.79
N LEU A 156 37.27 33.65 2.85
CA LEU A 156 37.78 33.14 4.11
C LEU A 156 38.36 31.73 3.96
N LYS A 157 37.73 30.85 3.18
CA LYS A 157 38.30 29.53 2.85
C LYS A 157 39.59 29.68 2.06
N ARG A 158 39.62 30.49 1.00
CA ARG A 158 40.83 30.76 0.20
C ARG A 158 41.99 31.29 1.06
N ALA A 159 41.70 32.23 1.96
CA ALA A 159 42.69 32.78 2.88
C ALA A 159 43.23 31.72 3.86
N LYS A 160 42.35 30.86 4.39
CA LYS A 160 42.76 29.72 5.24
C LYS A 160 43.65 28.75 4.47
N ASP A 161 43.21 28.28 3.31
CA ASP A 161 43.97 27.34 2.48
C ASP A 161 45.34 27.90 2.11
N HIS A 162 45.42 29.20 1.79
CA HIS A 162 46.70 29.85 1.52
C HIS A 162 47.58 29.87 2.78
N SER A 163 47.04 30.28 3.92
CA SER A 163 47.80 30.31 5.17
C SER A 163 48.29 28.93 5.63
N GLU A 164 47.51 27.88 5.41
CA GLU A 164 47.91 26.50 5.72
C GLU A 164 49.04 26.04 4.80
N ARG A 165 48.96 26.31 3.49
CA ARG A 165 50.05 26.02 2.55
C ARG A 165 51.35 26.74 2.94
N GLU A 166 51.27 28.02 3.30
CA GLU A 166 52.44 28.77 3.75
C GLU A 166 53.02 28.19 5.04
N LEU A 167 52.17 27.85 6.02
CA LEU A 167 52.62 27.20 7.25
C LEU A 167 53.32 25.86 6.98
N ASP A 168 52.79 25.04 6.09
CA ASP A 168 53.42 23.77 5.73
C ASP A 168 54.74 23.97 4.98
N ASN A 169 54.84 25.01 4.13
CA ASN A 169 56.11 25.42 3.53
C ASN A 169 57.14 25.86 4.59
N TYR A 170 56.73 26.65 5.58
CA TYR A 170 57.63 27.08 6.66
C TYR A 170 58.06 25.91 7.55
N LYS A 171 57.17 24.94 7.83
CA LYS A 171 57.55 23.71 8.54
C LYS A 171 58.56 22.90 7.75
N ALA A 172 58.33 22.70 6.45
CA ALA A 172 59.24 21.95 5.59
C ALA A 172 60.63 22.62 5.52
N THR A 173 60.70 23.95 5.43
CA THR A 173 61.99 24.67 5.41
C THR A 173 62.71 24.62 6.75
N LEU A 174 61.99 24.66 7.88
CA LEU A 174 62.57 24.45 9.20
C LEU A 174 63.13 23.03 9.37
N GLU A 175 62.36 22.00 8.99
CA GLU A 175 62.81 20.61 9.04
C GLU A 175 64.04 20.38 8.16
N GLU A 176 64.05 20.95 6.95
CA GLU A 176 65.21 20.92 6.07
C GLU A 176 66.43 21.59 6.72
N ALA A 177 66.27 22.77 7.30
CA ALA A 177 67.35 23.49 7.98
C ALA A 177 67.91 22.70 9.17
N ASP A 178 67.05 22.05 9.96
CA ASP A 178 67.46 21.20 11.08
C ASP A 178 68.26 19.98 10.62
N ILE A 179 67.84 19.34 9.52
CA ILE A 179 68.57 18.24 8.89
C ILE A 179 69.95 18.73 8.42
N HIS A 180 70.01 19.85 7.68
CA HIS A 180 71.28 20.42 7.21
C HIS A 180 72.21 20.78 8.38
N LEU A 181 71.68 21.38 9.45
CA LEU A 181 72.46 21.71 10.65
C LEU A 181 73.04 20.45 11.29
N ALA A 182 72.25 19.38 11.41
CA ALA A 182 72.69 18.11 11.96
C ALA A 182 73.77 17.46 11.07
N GLU A 183 73.62 17.51 9.75
CA GLU A 183 74.61 17.02 8.79
C GLU A 183 75.92 17.80 8.90
N VAL A 184 75.88 19.14 8.89
CA VAL A 184 77.08 19.99 9.01
C VAL A 184 77.80 19.71 10.34
N LYS A 185 77.08 19.62 11.46
CA LYS A 185 77.68 19.27 12.76
C LYS A 185 78.37 17.91 12.71
N LYS A 186 77.72 16.91 12.11
CA LYS A 186 78.30 15.57 11.94
C LYS A 186 79.55 15.60 11.07
N GLU A 187 79.53 16.33 9.96
CA GLU A 187 80.64 16.49 9.04
C GLU A 187 81.82 17.22 9.70
N CYS A 188 81.58 18.30 10.45
CA CYS A 188 82.60 18.99 11.25
C CYS A 188 83.26 18.04 12.27
N CYS A 189 82.46 17.27 13.01
CA CYS A 189 82.97 16.30 13.98
C CYS A 189 83.70 15.12 13.33
N GLN A 190 83.32 14.70 12.12
CA GLN A 190 84.06 13.69 11.35
C GLN A 190 85.37 14.25 10.85
N PHE A 191 85.38 15.44 10.26
CA PHE A 191 86.59 16.10 9.79
C PHE A 191 87.60 16.33 10.91
N ASP A 192 87.20 16.84 12.08
CA ASP A 192 88.13 17.02 13.20
C ASP A 192 88.70 15.68 13.70
N ARG A 193 87.89 14.61 13.69
CA ARG A 193 88.36 13.26 14.07
C ARG A 193 89.32 12.65 13.06
N ASP A 194 88.96 12.66 11.78
CA ASP A 194 89.66 11.89 10.74
C ASP A 194 90.86 12.65 10.19
N ILE A 195 90.78 13.99 10.16
CA ILE A 195 91.80 14.89 9.61
C ILE A 195 92.53 15.61 10.73
N CYS A 196 91.87 16.48 11.50
CA CYS A 196 92.57 17.38 12.42
C CYS A 196 93.31 16.65 13.55
N LYS A 197 92.71 15.62 14.18
CA LYS A 197 93.42 14.77 15.17
C LYS A 197 94.59 14.04 14.53
N ALA A 198 94.36 13.43 13.36
CA ALA A 198 95.40 12.71 12.63
C ALA A 198 96.58 13.60 12.17
N LEU A 199 96.35 14.91 11.97
CA LEU A 199 97.38 15.90 11.69
C LEU A 199 98.16 16.31 12.95
N ARG A 200 97.51 16.41 14.11
CA ARG A 200 98.17 16.73 15.39
C ARG A 200 99.17 15.65 15.83
N ASP A 201 98.93 14.40 15.45
CA ASP A 201 99.74 13.25 15.88
C ASP A 201 100.99 12.96 15.01
N LYS A 202 101.18 13.61 13.85
CA LYS A 202 102.28 13.30 12.91
C LYS A 202 103.12 14.52 12.52
N LYS A 203 104.46 14.42 12.66
CA LYS A 203 105.46 15.46 12.30
C LYS A 203 105.73 15.65 10.79
N SER A 204 105.13 14.84 9.90
CA SER A 204 105.41 14.87 8.46
C SER A 204 104.27 15.56 7.68
N VAL A 205 104.57 16.73 7.10
CA VAL A 205 103.63 17.58 6.36
C VAL A 205 103.15 16.92 5.06
N THR A 206 104.00 16.17 4.35
CA THR A 206 103.66 15.56 3.05
C THR A 206 102.59 14.47 3.17
N MET A 207 102.65 13.64 4.23
CA MET A 207 101.63 12.62 4.51
C MET A 207 100.29 13.20 4.98
N SER A 208 100.25 14.47 5.36
CA SER A 208 99.05 15.14 5.85
C SER A 208 98.16 15.66 4.71
N ALA A 209 98.78 16.22 3.65
CA ALA A 209 98.06 16.70 2.47
C ALA A 209 97.35 15.56 1.71
N GLU A 210 98.02 14.43 1.55
CA GLU A 210 97.46 13.27 0.85
C GLU A 210 96.22 12.68 1.56
N LYS A 211 96.18 12.74 2.90
CA LYS A 211 94.99 12.34 3.67
C LYS A 211 93.80 13.28 3.45
N VAL A 212 94.07 14.59 3.38
CA VAL A 212 93.02 15.59 3.11
C VAL A 212 92.44 15.38 1.71
N ILE A 213 93.28 15.16 0.71
CA ILE A 213 92.84 14.86 -0.66
C ILE A 213 91.96 13.61 -0.68
N ARG A 214 92.41 12.52 -0.07
CA ARG A 214 91.64 11.26 -0.03
C ARG A 214 90.29 11.43 0.66
N TYR A 215 90.23 12.20 1.76
CA TYR A 215 88.98 12.52 2.44
C TYR A 215 88.02 13.31 1.55
N ILE A 216 88.52 14.31 0.82
CA ILE A 216 87.71 15.09 -0.11
C ILE A 216 87.18 14.19 -1.22
N GLU A 217 88.02 13.33 -1.82
CA GLU A 217 87.60 12.37 -2.84
C GLU A 217 86.54 11.38 -2.33
N ASP A 218 86.71 10.83 -1.13
CA ASP A 218 85.73 9.94 -0.49
C ASP A 218 84.39 10.66 -0.27
N LYS A 219 84.43 11.94 0.14
CA LYS A 219 83.22 12.75 0.35
C LYS A 219 82.53 13.10 -0.96
N VAL A 220 83.29 13.41 -2.01
CA VAL A 220 82.75 13.62 -3.37
C VAL A 220 82.07 12.34 -3.85
N ARG A 221 82.74 11.19 -3.78
CA ARG A 221 82.16 9.88 -4.13
C ARG A 221 80.89 9.56 -3.32
N ALA A 222 80.87 9.86 -2.03
CA ALA A 222 79.69 9.65 -1.19
C ALA A 222 78.51 10.54 -1.60
N LYS A 223 78.76 11.80 -1.97
CA LYS A 223 77.74 12.73 -2.46
C LYS A 223 77.23 12.33 -3.85
N GLU A 224 78.10 11.88 -4.76
CA GLU A 224 77.71 11.33 -6.08
C GLU A 224 76.77 10.13 -5.93
N ASN A 225 77.11 9.18 -5.06
CA ASN A 225 76.25 8.04 -4.75
C ASN A 225 74.88 8.45 -4.17
N LEU A 226 74.84 9.52 -3.36
CA LEU A 226 73.58 10.05 -2.83
C LEU A 226 72.73 10.70 -3.92
N ILE A 227 73.36 11.47 -4.81
CA ILE A 227 72.71 12.09 -5.97
C ILE A 227 72.04 11.00 -6.82
N GLU A 228 72.75 9.93 -7.15
CA GLU A 228 72.19 8.84 -7.95
C GLU A 228 71.01 8.14 -7.25
N LYS A 229 71.10 7.89 -5.94
CA LYS A 229 69.97 7.37 -5.15
C LYS A 229 68.76 8.31 -5.16
N LEU A 230 68.98 9.61 -5.07
CA LEU A 230 67.90 10.61 -5.12
C LEU A 230 67.27 10.67 -6.51
N TYR A 231 68.06 10.59 -7.58
CA TYR A 231 67.54 10.49 -8.95
C TYR A 231 66.64 9.27 -9.15
N GLN A 232 67.08 8.09 -8.68
CA GLN A 232 66.28 6.86 -8.74
C GLN A 232 64.96 6.99 -7.96
N LYS A 233 65.01 7.54 -6.75
CA LYS A 233 63.79 7.80 -5.94
C LYS A 233 62.85 8.80 -6.61
N ASN A 234 63.38 9.88 -7.17
CA ASN A 234 62.59 10.88 -7.87
C ASN A 234 61.91 10.29 -9.11
N ALA A 235 62.62 9.48 -9.90
CA ALA A 235 62.06 8.76 -11.04
C ALA A 235 60.92 7.81 -10.61
N ALA A 236 61.10 7.07 -9.51
CA ALA A 236 60.06 6.18 -8.96
C ALA A 236 58.83 6.96 -8.48
N LEU A 237 59.01 8.09 -7.79
CA LEU A 237 57.92 8.95 -7.34
C LEU A 237 57.17 9.59 -8.52
N LEU A 238 57.87 10.00 -9.58
CA LEU A 238 57.25 10.50 -10.81
C LEU A 238 56.41 9.42 -11.50
N ALA A 239 56.90 8.18 -11.57
CA ALA A 239 56.13 7.07 -12.10
C ALA A 239 54.89 6.77 -11.25
N TYR A 240 55.01 6.81 -9.92
CA TYR A 240 53.89 6.63 -8.99
C TYR A 240 52.85 7.74 -9.12
N LYS A 241 53.28 9.01 -9.19
CA LYS A 241 52.42 10.16 -9.46
C LYS A 241 51.65 9.98 -10.77
N LYS A 242 52.32 9.59 -11.86
CA LYS A 242 51.65 9.32 -13.15
C LYS A 242 50.62 8.20 -13.05
N LYS A 243 50.94 7.11 -12.33
CA LYS A 243 49.99 6.01 -12.09
C LYS A 243 48.75 6.50 -11.36
N LEU A 244 48.91 7.26 -10.28
CA LEU A 244 47.79 7.84 -9.54
C LEU A 244 46.97 8.80 -10.40
N GLN A 245 47.62 9.64 -11.22
CA GLN A 245 46.92 10.52 -12.15
C GLN A 245 46.09 9.74 -13.18
N ILE A 246 46.59 8.62 -13.70
CA ILE A 246 45.84 7.76 -14.61
C ILE A 246 44.67 7.09 -13.90
N GLN A 247 44.85 6.62 -12.67
CA GLN A 247 43.76 6.04 -11.87
C GLN A 247 42.67 7.06 -11.57
N LEU A 248 43.06 8.31 -11.27
CA LEU A 248 42.12 9.40 -11.05
C LEU A 248 41.31 9.66 -12.32
N LYS A 249 41.98 9.80 -13.47
CA LYS A 249 41.30 9.98 -14.77
C LYS A 249 40.36 8.83 -15.11
N GLN A 250 40.77 7.59 -14.88
CA GLN A 250 39.91 6.43 -15.09
C GLN A 250 38.70 6.45 -14.16
N GLN A 251 38.85 6.88 -12.90
CA GLN A 251 37.71 7.04 -12.00
C GLN A 251 36.79 8.21 -12.41
N GLU A 252 37.37 9.30 -12.92
CA GLU A 252 36.62 10.42 -13.49
C GLU A 252 35.83 9.98 -14.73
N GLU A 253 36.46 9.28 -15.69
CA GLU A 253 35.83 8.72 -16.89
C GLU A 253 34.78 7.64 -16.56
N MET A 254 35.02 6.80 -15.55
CA MET A 254 34.02 5.85 -15.02
C MET A 254 32.86 6.58 -14.32
N GLY A 255 33.11 7.75 -13.75
CA GLY A 255 32.09 8.66 -13.21
C GLY A 255 31.32 9.40 -14.32
N GLU A 256 31.96 9.70 -15.44
CA GLU A 256 31.34 10.27 -16.65
C GLU A 256 30.48 9.25 -17.42
N GLY A 257 30.71 7.95 -17.24
CA GLY A 257 29.88 6.88 -17.83
C GLY A 257 28.43 6.85 -17.36
N LEU A 258 28.10 7.56 -16.27
CA LEU A 258 26.73 7.81 -15.81
C LEU A 258 26.51 9.32 -15.80
N THR A 259 26.14 9.87 -16.96
CA THR A 259 25.85 11.29 -17.08
C THR A 259 24.59 11.61 -16.28
N ALA A 260 24.46 12.84 -15.77
CA ALA A 260 23.21 13.31 -15.14
C ALA A 260 21.98 13.08 -16.03
N LEU A 261 22.16 13.13 -17.36
CA LEU A 261 21.15 12.81 -18.36
C LEU A 261 20.70 11.33 -18.31
N ASP A 262 21.58 10.38 -18.01
CA ASP A 262 21.22 8.96 -17.88
C ASP A 262 20.36 8.73 -16.64
N PHE A 263 20.68 9.41 -15.54
CA PHE A 263 19.85 9.38 -14.33
C PHE A 263 18.48 10.01 -14.59
N GLU A 264 18.41 11.14 -15.30
CA GLU A 264 17.13 11.75 -15.68
C GLU A 264 16.35 10.88 -16.67
N GLN A 265 17.01 10.21 -17.62
CA GLN A 265 16.38 9.25 -18.52
C GLN A 265 15.81 8.06 -17.73
N LEU A 266 16.56 7.53 -16.76
CA LEU A 266 16.09 6.45 -15.90
C LEU A 266 14.91 6.89 -15.02
N LYS A 267 14.94 8.12 -14.48
CA LYS A 267 13.81 8.71 -13.75
C LYS A 267 12.58 8.85 -14.64
N PHE A 268 12.75 9.32 -15.87
CA PHE A 268 11.66 9.44 -16.83
C PHE A 268 11.08 8.07 -17.20
N GLY A 269 11.95 7.08 -17.46
CA GLY A 269 11.56 5.70 -17.73
C GLY A 269 10.76 5.09 -16.58
N ASN A 270 11.24 5.25 -15.35
CA ASN A 270 10.54 4.81 -14.15
C ASN A 270 9.20 5.52 -13.97
N MET A 271 9.16 6.84 -14.14
CA MET A 271 7.92 7.61 -14.06
C MET A 271 6.89 7.14 -15.09
N LYS A 272 7.31 6.89 -16.34
CA LYS A 272 6.46 6.38 -17.41
C LYS A 272 5.93 4.98 -17.10
N CYS A 273 6.78 4.08 -16.59
CA CYS A 273 6.36 2.73 -16.20
C CYS A 273 5.39 2.76 -15.02
N ARG A 274 5.65 3.60 -14.01
CA ARG A 274 4.78 3.74 -12.84
C ARG A 274 3.39 4.25 -13.23
N LYS A 275 3.31 5.28 -14.07
CA LYS A 275 2.03 5.78 -14.59
C LYS A 275 1.22 4.69 -15.31
N ARG A 276 1.88 3.90 -16.18
CA ARG A 276 1.22 2.77 -16.87
C ARG A 276 0.72 1.71 -15.89
N LEU A 277 1.51 1.41 -14.85
CA LEU A 277 1.13 0.46 -13.81
C LEU A 277 -0.08 0.96 -13.01
N ASP A 278 -0.11 2.25 -12.66
CA ASP A 278 -1.24 2.88 -11.98
C ASP A 278 -2.51 2.85 -12.83
N GLU A 279 -2.41 3.17 -14.13
CA GLU A 279 -3.51 3.08 -15.09
C GLU A 279 -4.05 1.64 -15.21
N GLN A 280 -3.17 0.64 -15.28
CA GLN A 280 -3.58 -0.76 -15.32
C GLN A 280 -4.23 -1.20 -14.01
N ASN A 281 -3.72 -0.76 -12.87
CA ASN A 281 -4.31 -1.05 -11.56
C ASN A 281 -5.72 -0.44 -11.41
N LEU A 282 -5.92 0.79 -11.89
CA LEU A 282 -7.22 1.43 -11.96
C LEU A 282 -8.21 0.61 -12.80
N LYS A 283 -7.82 0.24 -14.03
CA LYS A 283 -8.64 -0.62 -14.90
C LYS A 283 -8.95 -1.98 -14.28
N HIS A 284 -7.98 -2.59 -13.59
CA HIS A 284 -8.20 -3.84 -12.87
C HIS A 284 -9.22 -3.68 -11.73
N MET A 285 -9.16 -2.58 -11.01
CA MET A 285 -10.12 -2.27 -9.95
C MET A 285 -11.54 -2.07 -10.52
N GLU A 286 -11.66 -1.34 -11.62
CA GLU A 286 -12.93 -1.15 -12.33
C GLU A 286 -13.53 -2.48 -12.80
N LEU A 287 -12.71 -3.34 -13.41
CA LEU A 287 -13.13 -4.68 -13.85
C LEU A 287 -13.54 -5.57 -12.67
N LYS A 288 -12.83 -5.51 -11.54
CA LYS A 288 -13.22 -6.22 -10.31
C LYS A 288 -14.58 -5.78 -9.79
N LEU A 289 -14.83 -4.47 -9.76
CA LEU A 289 -16.11 -3.92 -9.33
C LEU A 289 -17.23 -4.33 -10.29
N LEU A 290 -16.98 -4.30 -11.60
CA LEU A 290 -17.94 -4.74 -12.61
C LEU A 290 -18.25 -6.24 -12.46
N ALA A 291 -17.23 -7.08 -12.33
CA ALA A 291 -17.39 -8.52 -12.11
C ALA A 291 -18.21 -8.81 -10.84
N GLY A 292 -17.96 -8.08 -9.74
CA GLY A 292 -18.74 -8.17 -8.51
C GLY A 292 -20.22 -7.81 -8.72
N LYS A 293 -20.51 -6.71 -9.42
CA LYS A 293 -21.88 -6.30 -9.77
C LYS A 293 -22.58 -7.34 -10.64
N THR A 294 -21.90 -7.84 -11.68
CA THR A 294 -22.45 -8.87 -12.57
C THR A 294 -22.74 -10.17 -11.82
N LEU A 295 -21.86 -10.58 -10.91
CA LEU A 295 -22.06 -11.77 -10.07
C LEU A 295 -23.26 -11.60 -9.14
N HIS A 296 -23.44 -10.41 -8.55
CA HIS A 296 -24.61 -10.12 -7.73
C HIS A 296 -25.93 -10.22 -8.53
N VAL A 297 -25.97 -9.61 -9.72
CA VAL A 297 -27.14 -9.72 -10.62
C VAL A 297 -27.38 -11.16 -11.02
N LEU A 298 -26.33 -11.91 -11.38
CA LEU A 298 -26.43 -13.32 -11.74
C LEU A 298 -27.01 -14.16 -10.61
N ASN A 299 -26.55 -13.96 -9.37
CA ASN A 299 -27.08 -14.67 -8.21
C ASN A 299 -28.56 -14.33 -7.97
N SER A 300 -28.96 -13.07 -8.09
CA SER A 300 -30.38 -12.68 -7.97
C SER A 300 -31.26 -13.34 -9.05
N VAL A 301 -30.79 -13.40 -10.30
CA VAL A 301 -31.51 -14.09 -11.38
C VAL A 301 -31.57 -15.60 -11.14
N LYS A 302 -30.48 -16.20 -10.65
CA LYS A 302 -30.43 -17.62 -10.29
C LYS A 302 -31.44 -17.97 -9.19
N GLU A 303 -31.53 -17.15 -8.14
CA GLU A 303 -32.51 -17.34 -7.06
C GLU A 303 -33.94 -17.26 -7.60
N LYS A 304 -34.26 -16.23 -8.40
CA LYS A 304 -35.57 -16.09 -9.05
C LYS A 304 -35.91 -17.26 -9.97
N LEU A 305 -34.92 -17.78 -10.69
CA LEU A 305 -35.11 -18.95 -11.53
C LEU A 305 -35.43 -20.18 -10.68
N GLN A 306 -34.68 -20.39 -9.59
CA GLN A 306 -34.91 -21.51 -8.67
C GLN A 306 -36.31 -21.45 -8.02
N THR A 307 -36.78 -20.27 -7.63
CA THR A 307 -38.15 -20.12 -7.09
C THR A 307 -39.19 -20.45 -8.15
N LEU A 308 -39.05 -19.92 -9.38
CA LEU A 308 -39.98 -20.21 -10.48
C LEU A 308 -39.96 -21.68 -10.90
N THR A 309 -38.80 -22.33 -10.89
CA THR A 309 -38.69 -23.77 -11.15
C THR A 309 -39.42 -24.56 -10.06
N HIS A 310 -39.22 -24.22 -8.79
CA HIS A 310 -39.92 -24.88 -7.70
C HIS A 310 -41.45 -24.69 -7.79
N GLU A 311 -41.92 -23.47 -8.08
CA GLU A 311 -43.35 -23.20 -8.31
C GLU A 311 -43.90 -24.01 -9.49
N SER A 312 -43.15 -24.11 -10.59
CA SER A 312 -43.52 -24.94 -11.75
C SER A 312 -43.63 -26.42 -11.37
N ASP A 313 -42.71 -26.96 -10.57
CA ASP A 313 -42.75 -28.36 -10.12
C ASP A 313 -43.96 -28.63 -9.21
N VAL A 314 -44.28 -27.68 -8.33
CA VAL A 314 -45.47 -27.75 -7.47
C VAL A 314 -46.75 -27.71 -8.31
N LEU A 315 -46.85 -26.78 -9.27
CA LEU A 315 -48.00 -26.68 -10.17
C LEU A 315 -48.15 -27.92 -11.04
N SER A 316 -47.06 -28.48 -11.55
CA SER A 316 -47.08 -29.74 -12.32
C SER A 316 -47.61 -30.90 -11.48
N SER A 317 -47.20 -30.97 -10.21
CA SER A 317 -47.71 -31.95 -9.25
C SER A 317 -49.20 -31.75 -8.95
N ASP A 318 -49.67 -30.51 -8.77
CA ASP A 318 -51.09 -30.19 -8.58
C ASP A 318 -51.92 -30.55 -9.82
N ILE A 319 -51.44 -30.21 -11.02
CA ILE A 319 -52.07 -30.60 -12.28
C ILE A 319 -52.20 -32.13 -12.37
N ALA A 320 -51.14 -32.87 -12.06
CA ALA A 320 -51.16 -34.33 -12.07
C ALA A 320 -52.16 -34.91 -11.04
N LEU A 321 -52.28 -34.31 -9.85
CA LEU A 321 -53.28 -34.69 -8.86
C LEU A 321 -54.69 -34.40 -9.33
N ARG A 322 -54.95 -33.22 -9.89
CA ARG A 322 -56.26 -32.84 -10.45
C ARG A 322 -56.65 -33.74 -11.62
N MET A 323 -55.72 -34.08 -12.52
CA MET A 323 -55.96 -35.04 -13.60
C MET A 323 -56.40 -36.40 -13.06
N LYS A 324 -55.75 -36.92 -12.00
CA LYS A 324 -56.18 -38.17 -11.35
C LYS A 324 -57.58 -38.09 -10.76
N ILE A 325 -57.94 -36.95 -10.15
CA ILE A 325 -59.28 -36.73 -9.60
C ILE A 325 -60.31 -36.63 -10.73
N LEU A 326 -60.00 -35.92 -11.82
CA LEU A 326 -60.87 -35.83 -12.99
C LEU A 326 -61.18 -37.21 -13.58
N VAL A 327 -60.17 -38.07 -13.75
CA VAL A 327 -60.38 -39.44 -14.23
C VAL A 327 -61.34 -40.22 -13.32
N LYS A 328 -61.20 -40.10 -11.99
CA LYS A 328 -62.13 -40.76 -11.05
C LYS A 328 -63.55 -40.22 -11.18
N ILE A 329 -63.72 -38.91 -11.30
CA ILE A 329 -65.04 -38.28 -11.49
C ILE A 329 -65.64 -38.73 -12.83
N GLU A 330 -64.85 -38.83 -13.90
CA GLU A 330 -65.30 -39.35 -15.19
C GLU A 330 -65.76 -40.81 -15.11
N GLU A 331 -65.07 -41.64 -14.32
CA GLU A 331 -65.49 -43.03 -14.05
C GLU A 331 -66.79 -43.08 -13.22
N GLU A 332 -66.88 -42.31 -12.13
CA GLU A 332 -68.07 -42.21 -11.28
C GLU A 332 -69.28 -41.68 -12.05
N THR A 333 -69.09 -40.68 -12.92
CA THR A 333 -70.17 -40.12 -13.77
C THR A 333 -70.65 -41.14 -14.80
N LYS A 334 -69.74 -41.88 -15.46
CA LYS A 334 -70.13 -43.00 -16.35
C LYS A 334 -70.94 -44.04 -15.60
N GLN A 335 -70.49 -44.44 -14.41
CA GLN A 335 -71.21 -45.40 -13.59
C GLN A 335 -72.61 -44.88 -13.20
N ALA A 336 -72.72 -43.63 -12.75
CA ALA A 336 -73.99 -43.01 -12.42
C ALA A 336 -74.93 -42.92 -13.64
N GLU A 337 -74.42 -42.64 -14.84
CA GLU A 337 -75.20 -42.67 -16.07
C GLU A 337 -75.71 -44.06 -16.43
N GLU A 338 -74.88 -45.10 -16.27
CA GLU A 338 -75.29 -46.49 -16.47
C GLU A 338 -76.40 -46.89 -15.49
N GLU A 339 -76.25 -46.53 -14.21
CA GLU A 339 -77.25 -46.77 -13.17
C GLU A 339 -78.55 -46.01 -13.45
N ARG A 340 -78.47 -44.73 -13.85
CA ARG A 340 -79.61 -43.93 -14.32
C ARG A 340 -80.32 -44.63 -15.48
N ASN A 341 -79.58 -45.07 -16.50
CA ASN A 341 -80.16 -45.74 -17.67
C ASN A 341 -80.86 -47.06 -17.29
N LYS A 342 -80.28 -47.86 -16.38
CA LYS A 342 -80.91 -49.07 -15.83
C LYS A 342 -82.21 -48.74 -15.09
N ALA A 343 -82.18 -47.75 -14.19
CA ALA A 343 -83.33 -47.30 -13.43
C ALA A 343 -84.44 -46.73 -14.34
N GLU A 344 -84.09 -45.94 -15.35
CA GLU A 344 -85.03 -45.45 -16.35
C GLU A 344 -85.66 -46.57 -17.16
N ALA A 345 -84.87 -47.55 -17.61
CA ALA A 345 -85.39 -48.70 -18.33
C ALA A 345 -86.38 -49.51 -17.48
N LEU A 346 -86.08 -49.71 -16.20
CA LEU A 346 -87.01 -50.33 -15.24
C LEU A 346 -88.27 -49.48 -15.04
N ASN A 347 -88.13 -48.17 -14.85
CA ASN A 347 -89.26 -47.25 -14.69
C ASN A 347 -90.18 -47.25 -15.93
N ARG A 348 -89.60 -47.25 -17.14
CA ARG A 348 -90.36 -47.39 -18.40
C ARG A 348 -91.12 -48.72 -18.44
N LYS A 349 -90.50 -49.84 -18.04
CA LYS A 349 -91.17 -51.14 -17.96
C LYS A 349 -92.34 -51.13 -16.97
N LEU A 350 -92.12 -50.59 -15.76
CA LEU A 350 -93.17 -50.49 -14.74
C LEU A 350 -94.32 -49.57 -15.18
N ARG A 351 -94.03 -48.46 -15.85
CA ARG A 351 -95.06 -47.59 -16.44
C ARG A 351 -95.84 -48.28 -17.55
N GLY A 352 -95.16 -49.08 -18.39
CA GLY A 352 -95.81 -49.94 -19.37
C GLY A 352 -96.74 -50.96 -18.70
N GLN A 353 -96.25 -51.67 -17.69
CA GLN A 353 -97.07 -52.60 -16.90
C GLN A 353 -98.25 -51.89 -16.22
N LEU A 354 -98.08 -50.66 -15.73
CA LEU A 354 -99.16 -49.88 -15.12
C LEU A 354 -100.19 -49.43 -16.16
N ALA A 355 -99.78 -49.13 -17.40
CA ALA A 355 -100.68 -48.82 -18.49
C ALA A 355 -101.47 -50.06 -18.95
N ASP A 356 -100.83 -51.23 -18.99
CA ASP A 356 -101.46 -52.52 -19.29
C ASP A 356 -102.32 -53.05 -18.13
N PHE A 357 -102.06 -52.57 -16.90
CA PHE A 357 -102.79 -52.96 -15.70
C PHE A 357 -104.21 -52.37 -15.73
N HIS A 358 -105.13 -53.16 -16.25
CA HIS A 358 -106.55 -52.88 -16.19
C HIS A 358 -107.15 -53.55 -14.94
N VAL A 359 -107.72 -52.75 -14.04
CA VAL A 359 -108.46 -53.26 -12.87
C VAL A 359 -109.68 -54.03 -13.39
N PRO A 360 -109.78 -55.36 -13.19
CA PRO A 360 -110.92 -56.12 -13.69
C PRO A 360 -112.21 -55.57 -13.13
N HIS A 361 -113.23 -55.42 -13.99
CA HIS A 361 -114.52 -54.90 -13.58
C HIS A 361 -115.09 -55.76 -12.44
N VAL A 362 -115.65 -55.14 -11.39
CA VAL A 362 -116.06 -55.83 -10.15
C VAL A 362 -116.94 -57.06 -10.43
N LEU A 363 -117.82 -56.97 -11.44
CA LEU A 363 -118.66 -58.09 -11.87
C LEU A 363 -117.88 -59.25 -12.50
N GLN A 364 -116.79 -58.99 -13.24
CA GLN A 364 -115.90 -60.03 -13.75
C GLN A 364 -115.17 -60.73 -12.61
N TYR A 365 -114.68 -59.98 -11.62
CA TYR A 365 -114.06 -60.57 -10.42
C TYR A 365 -115.04 -61.46 -9.65
N ILE A 366 -116.29 -61.01 -9.44
CA ILE A 366 -117.34 -61.80 -8.78
C ILE A 366 -117.63 -63.08 -9.58
N LYS A 367 -117.79 -63.00 -10.91
CA LYS A 367 -118.01 -64.19 -11.76
C LYS A 367 -116.87 -65.19 -11.69
N VAL A 368 -115.62 -64.72 -11.73
CA VAL A 368 -114.43 -65.59 -11.60
C VAL A 368 -114.33 -66.16 -10.18
N LYS A 369 -114.71 -65.41 -9.15
CA LYS A 369 -114.73 -65.90 -7.76
C LYS A 369 -115.83 -66.94 -7.54
N GLU A 370 -116.99 -66.74 -8.15
CA GLU A 370 -118.09 -67.69 -8.13
C GLU A 370 -117.73 -68.96 -8.90
N SER A 371 -117.15 -68.85 -10.11
CA SER A 371 -116.68 -70.02 -10.86
C SER A 371 -115.57 -70.76 -10.14
N HIS A 372 -114.64 -70.05 -9.48
CA HIS A 372 -113.65 -70.66 -8.61
C HIS A 372 -114.31 -71.40 -7.43
N GLY A 373 -115.33 -70.80 -6.79
CA GLY A 373 -116.10 -71.45 -5.73
C GLY A 373 -116.86 -72.68 -6.22
N GLN A 374 -117.41 -72.64 -7.44
CA GLN A 374 -118.07 -73.78 -8.09
C GLN A 374 -117.07 -74.90 -8.43
N LEU A 375 -115.90 -74.57 -8.99
CA LEU A 375 -114.82 -75.53 -9.23
C LEU A 375 -114.31 -76.11 -7.91
N GLN A 376 -114.18 -75.31 -6.87
CA GLN A 376 -113.74 -75.82 -5.56
C GLN A 376 -114.78 -76.78 -4.95
N LYS A 377 -116.08 -76.51 -5.13
CA LYS A 377 -117.15 -77.44 -4.74
C LYS A 377 -117.11 -78.72 -5.58
N SER A 378 -116.91 -78.62 -6.90
CA SER A 378 -116.82 -79.81 -7.75
C SER A 378 -115.58 -80.64 -7.42
N VAL A 379 -114.43 -80.01 -7.14
CA VAL A 379 -113.24 -80.70 -6.63
C VAL A 379 -113.56 -81.44 -5.33
N LYS A 380 -114.19 -80.79 -4.34
CA LYS A 380 -114.61 -81.45 -3.10
C LYS A 380 -115.63 -82.58 -3.30
N GLU A 381 -116.56 -82.41 -4.24
CA GLU A 381 -117.51 -83.47 -4.62
C GLU A 381 -116.80 -84.66 -5.28
N TRP A 382 -115.83 -84.40 -6.15
CA TRP A 382 -115.01 -85.44 -6.78
C TRP A 382 -114.10 -86.12 -5.76
N GLU A 383 -113.45 -85.39 -4.86
CA GLU A 383 -112.70 -85.93 -3.73
C GLU A 383 -113.59 -86.84 -2.88
N ARG A 384 -114.81 -86.42 -2.55
CA ARG A 384 -115.78 -87.25 -1.81
C ARG A 384 -116.25 -88.47 -2.60
N LYS A 385 -116.46 -88.36 -3.91
CA LYS A 385 -116.82 -89.49 -4.78
C LYS A 385 -115.68 -90.50 -4.86
N VAL A 386 -114.44 -90.04 -4.97
CA VAL A 386 -113.23 -90.87 -4.92
C VAL A 386 -113.14 -91.55 -3.56
N GLU A 387 -113.36 -90.83 -2.47
CA GLU A 387 -113.34 -91.41 -1.12
C GLU A 387 -114.42 -92.50 -0.94
N ILE A 388 -115.65 -92.27 -1.42
CA ILE A 388 -116.72 -93.30 -1.42
C ILE A 388 -116.33 -94.49 -2.30
N ALA A 389 -115.77 -94.27 -3.49
CA ALA A 389 -115.32 -95.34 -4.38
C ALA A 389 -114.16 -96.14 -3.78
N GLU A 390 -113.20 -95.48 -3.14
CA GLU A 390 -112.11 -96.12 -2.40
C GLU A 390 -112.62 -96.91 -1.20
N MET A 391 -113.56 -96.36 -0.43
CA MET A 391 -114.18 -97.04 0.70
C MET A 391 -115.00 -98.25 0.23
N ALA A 392 -115.77 -98.12 -0.86
CA ALA A 392 -116.48 -99.22 -1.49
C ALA A 392 -115.50 -100.30 -1.98
N LEU A 393 -114.42 -99.93 -2.68
CA LEU A 393 -113.37 -100.86 -3.11
C LEU A 393 -112.71 -101.55 -1.92
N LYS A 394 -112.39 -100.83 -0.83
CA LYS A 394 -111.88 -101.40 0.43
C LYS A 394 -112.87 -102.38 1.07
N THR A 395 -114.17 -102.13 0.94
CA THR A 395 -115.22 -102.99 1.49
C THR A 395 -115.42 -104.25 0.64
N HIS A 396 -115.47 -104.10 -0.69
CA HIS A 396 -115.54 -105.20 -1.66
C HIS A 396 -114.29 -106.09 -1.62
N THR A 397 -113.09 -105.52 -1.46
CA THR A 397 -111.86 -106.31 -1.27
C THR A 397 -111.85 -107.05 0.06
N LYS A 398 -112.37 -106.46 1.15
CA LYS A 398 -112.52 -107.14 2.45
C LYS A 398 -113.58 -108.25 2.43
N SER A 399 -114.73 -108.04 1.80
CA SER A 399 -115.77 -109.06 1.65
C SER A 399 -115.35 -110.17 0.69
N TRP A 400 -114.67 -109.83 -0.42
CA TRP A 400 -114.04 -110.81 -1.32
C TRP A 400 -112.93 -111.60 -0.62
N ALA A 401 -112.13 -110.98 0.24
CA ALA A 401 -111.15 -111.69 1.06
C ALA A 401 -111.81 -112.68 2.05
N LYS A 402 -112.91 -112.28 2.70
CA LYS A 402 -113.66 -113.17 3.62
C LYS A 402 -114.33 -114.35 2.90
N LEU A 403 -114.93 -114.12 1.73
CA LEU A 403 -115.54 -115.19 0.92
C LEU A 403 -114.51 -116.14 0.31
N ARG A 404 -113.36 -115.61 -0.13
CA ARG A 404 -112.24 -116.40 -0.66
C ARG A 404 -111.59 -117.29 0.41
N ILE A 405 -111.55 -116.85 1.68
CA ILE A 405 -111.08 -117.67 2.81
C ILE A 405 -112.08 -118.80 3.16
N ALA A 406 -113.39 -118.57 3.00
CA ALA A 406 -114.43 -119.58 3.26
C ALA A 406 -114.57 -120.66 2.15
N ALA A 407 -114.00 -120.43 0.96
CA ALA A 407 -114.16 -121.29 -0.22
C ALA A 407 -112.90 -122.05 -0.67
N GLY A 408 -111.86 -122.15 0.18
CA GLY A 408 -110.75 -123.10 -0.05
C GLY A 408 -109.73 -122.73 -1.14
N ALA A 409 -109.61 -121.46 -1.54
CA ALA A 409 -108.61 -121.02 -2.51
C ALA A 409 -107.60 -120.01 -1.90
N ARG A 410 -106.30 -120.32 -1.99
CA ARG A 410 -105.18 -119.41 -1.65
C ARG A 410 -104.84 -118.54 -2.86
N PRO A 411 -104.91 -117.20 -2.76
CA PRO A 411 -103.82 -116.39 -3.35
C PRO A 411 -103.49 -115.11 -2.55
N VAL A 412 -102.22 -114.87 -2.20
CA VAL A 412 -101.13 -114.23 -2.98
C VAL A 412 -101.22 -112.68 -2.96
N PRO A 413 -100.13 -111.97 -2.59
CA PRO A 413 -100.09 -110.52 -2.44
C PRO A 413 -99.96 -109.79 -3.78
N ALA A 414 -100.79 -108.77 -4.01
CA ALA A 414 -100.47 -107.65 -4.91
C ALA A 414 -99.88 -106.55 -4.00
N ARG A 415 -98.56 -106.33 -4.00
CA ARG A 415 -97.68 -105.72 -5.02
C ARG A 415 -98.01 -104.24 -5.29
N HIS A 416 -96.97 -103.46 -5.12
CA HIS A 416 -96.84 -102.00 -5.12
C HIS A 416 -97.36 -101.28 -6.37
N ALA A 417 -97.77 -100.04 -6.12
CA ALA A 417 -97.57 -98.85 -6.95
C ALA A 417 -97.64 -97.65 -5.95
N ALA A 418 -96.65 -96.80 -5.65
CA ALA A 418 -95.53 -96.22 -6.41
C ALA A 418 -95.98 -95.73 -7.79
N ILE A 419 -95.66 -94.47 -8.13
CA ILE A 419 -96.20 -93.61 -9.21
C ILE A 419 -97.21 -92.62 -8.58
N ASP A 420 -97.02 -91.30 -8.53
CA ASP A 420 -96.23 -90.38 -9.35
C ASP A 420 -95.88 -89.14 -8.50
N ALA A 421 -94.65 -88.62 -8.59
CA ALA A 421 -94.28 -87.46 -9.41
C ALA A 421 -95.04 -86.18 -8.98
N GLY A 422 -94.39 -85.08 -8.61
CA GLY A 422 -93.22 -84.50 -9.22
C GLY A 422 -93.57 -83.05 -9.56
N LEU A 423 -92.62 -82.15 -9.28
CA LEU A 423 -92.35 -80.92 -10.03
C LEU A 423 -93.51 -79.95 -10.31
N TYR A 424 -93.49 -78.81 -9.62
CA TYR A 424 -93.62 -77.45 -10.18
C TYR A 424 -93.05 -76.51 -9.10
N VAL A 425 -91.78 -76.08 -9.16
CA VAL A 425 -91.31 -74.83 -9.78
C VAL A 425 -92.37 -73.73 -9.76
N PHE A 426 -92.24 -72.79 -8.82
CA PHE A 426 -92.03 -71.36 -9.08
C PHE A 426 -91.34 -70.70 -7.89
#